data_AF-A0A529X7I9-F1
#
_entry.id   AF-A0A529X7I9-F1
#
_cell.length_a   1.000
_cell.length_b   1.000
_cell.length_c   1.000
_cell.angle_alpha   90.00
_cell.angle_beta   90.00
_cell.angle_gamma   90.00
#
_symmetry.space_group_name_H-M   'P 1'
#
loop_
_entity.id
_entity.type
_entity.pdbx_description
1 polymer ?
#
loop_
_entity_poly.entity_id
_entity_poly.type
_entity_poly.pdbx_seq_one_letter_code
_entity_poly.pdbx_strand_id
1 'polypeptide(L)'
;EFGILNLFDPRTGTPRAILDATVITDMRTGAVTAIGAKHLAKKSSKVLAHIGARGTAYWNVRLLDHLFDFDEIRVHSRRPESRDAFAAKLAADLGKPVLAVANWKSCVEGADIVVEASR
;
A
#
# COMPACT_ATOMS: atom_id res chain seq x y z
N GLU A 1 9.87 -8.44 2.66
CA GLU A 1 10.40 -8.79 4.00
C GLU A 1 9.86 -10.15 4.35
N PHE A 2 10.65 -11.03 4.99
CA PHE A 2 10.14 -12.33 5.45
C PHE A 2 9.79 -12.23 6.93
N GLY A 3 8.73 -12.90 7.35
CA GLY A 3 8.29 -12.88 8.74
C GLY A 3 7.79 -14.25 9.18
N ILE A 4 7.88 -14.50 10.49
CA ILE A 4 7.25 -15.63 11.15
C ILE A 4 6.31 -15.11 12.23
N LEU A 5 5.10 -15.64 12.29
CA LEU A 5 4.15 -15.34 13.36
C LEU A 5 3.98 -16.58 14.22
N ASN A 6 4.20 -16.40 15.52
CA ASN A 6 3.95 -17.42 16.53
C ASN A 6 2.73 -16.98 17.35
N LEU A 7 1.66 -17.77 17.32
CA LEU A 7 0.47 -17.53 18.12
C LEU A 7 0.54 -18.39 19.37
N PHE A 8 0.44 -17.78 20.54
CA PHE A 8 0.43 -18.46 21.84
C PHE A 8 -0.90 -18.25 22.55
N ASP A 9 -1.31 -19.24 23.34
CA ASP A 9 -2.43 -19.07 24.27
C ASP A 9 -2.00 -18.13 25.41
N PRO A 10 -2.69 -16.99 25.62
CA PRO A 10 -2.27 -16.02 26.63
C PRO A 10 -2.46 -16.51 28.07
N ARG A 11 -3.25 -17.58 28.30
CA ARG A 11 -3.52 -18.12 29.64
C ARG A 11 -2.50 -19.18 30.05
N THR A 12 -2.03 -19.99 29.10
CA THR A 12 -1.16 -21.15 29.38
C THR A 12 0.25 -21.02 28.80
N GLY A 13 0.48 -20.07 27.88
CA GLY A 13 1.74 -19.93 27.14
C GLY A 13 1.96 -21.01 26.08
N THR A 14 0.99 -21.90 25.84
CA THR A 14 1.13 -23.01 24.88
C THR A 14 1.13 -22.48 23.44
N PRO A 15 2.06 -22.91 22.57
CA PRO A 15 2.05 -22.53 21.16
C PRO A 15 0.82 -23.12 20.45
N ARG A 16 0.12 -22.29 19.69
CA ARG A 16 -1.09 -22.64 18.94
C ARG A 16 -0.85 -22.72 17.44
N ALA A 17 0.00 -21.85 16.90
CA ALA A 17 0.36 -21.85 15.49
C ALA A 17 1.73 -21.20 15.26
N ILE A 18 2.41 -21.66 14.21
CA ILE A 18 3.59 -21.05 13.62
C ILE A 18 3.28 -20.88 12.13
N LEU A 19 3.33 -19.64 11.63
CA LEU A 19 2.88 -19.29 10.29
C LEU A 19 3.94 -18.44 9.58
N ASP A 20 4.05 -18.62 8.25
CA ASP A 20 4.68 -17.60 7.41
C ASP A 20 3.86 -16.30 7.52
N ALA A 21 4.54 -15.22 7.90
CA ALA A 21 3.95 -13.91 8.14
C ALA A 21 4.41 -12.86 7.12
N THR A 22 4.96 -13.27 5.99
CA THR A 22 5.38 -12.39 4.90
C THR A 22 4.20 -11.57 4.39
N VAL A 23 3.11 -12.25 4.01
CA VAL A 23 1.89 -11.56 3.52
C VAL A 23 1.19 -10.81 4.65
N ILE A 24 1.18 -11.35 5.87
CA ILE A 24 0.61 -10.69 7.05
C ILE A 24 1.33 -9.37 7.32
N THR A 25 2.66 -9.34 7.21
CA THR A 25 3.49 -8.14 7.38
C THR A 25 3.15 -7.09 6.33
N ASP A 26 3.01 -7.47 5.07
CA ASP A 26 2.64 -6.52 4.02
C ASP A 26 1.23 -5.95 4.26
N MET A 27 0.26 -6.80 4.57
CA MET A 27 -1.14 -6.41 4.85
C MET A 27 -1.24 -5.47 6.05
N ARG A 28 -0.67 -5.87 7.20
CA ARG A 28 -0.79 -5.09 8.45
C ARG A 28 -0.08 -3.75 8.34
N THR A 29 1.03 -3.69 7.61
CA THR A 29 1.75 -2.42 7.42
C THR A 29 0.95 -1.47 6.53
N GLY A 30 0.37 -1.97 5.44
CA GLY A 30 -0.58 -1.20 4.62
C GLY A 30 -1.80 -0.71 5.42
N ALA A 31 -2.33 -1.55 6.30
CA ALA A 31 -3.47 -1.19 7.15
C ALA A 31 -3.14 -0.06 8.14
N VAL A 32 -1.95 -0.06 8.72
CA VAL A 32 -1.50 1.04 9.60
C VAL A 32 -1.42 2.36 8.82
N THR A 33 -0.88 2.36 7.59
CA THR A 33 -0.90 3.54 6.71
C THR A 33 -2.31 4.02 6.45
N ALA A 34 -3.22 3.11 6.09
CA ALA A 34 -4.61 3.44 5.77
C ALA A 34 -5.38 4.00 6.97
N ILE A 35 -5.19 3.44 8.17
CA ILE A 35 -5.76 3.97 9.42
C ILE A 35 -5.20 5.36 9.73
N GLY A 36 -3.88 5.56 9.57
CA GLY A 36 -3.26 6.86 9.72
C GLY A 36 -3.91 7.91 8.81
N ALA A 37 -4.03 7.60 7.51
CA ALA A 37 -4.69 8.47 6.55
C ALA A 37 -6.17 8.72 6.90
N LYS A 38 -6.92 7.69 7.31
CA LYS A 38 -8.34 7.81 7.70
C LYS A 38 -8.57 8.91 8.74
N HIS A 39 -7.63 9.09 9.66
CA HIS A 39 -7.75 10.05 10.75
C HIS A 39 -7.03 11.38 10.50
N LEU A 40 -6.00 11.40 9.67
CA LEU A 40 -5.13 12.57 9.47
C LEU A 40 -5.34 13.29 8.13
N ALA A 41 -5.78 12.56 7.10
CA ALA A 41 -6.03 13.14 5.79
C ALA A 41 -7.40 13.84 5.73
N LYS A 42 -7.56 14.74 4.76
CA LYS A 42 -8.85 15.35 4.46
C LYS A 42 -9.80 14.26 3.95
N LYS A 43 -11.04 14.24 4.45
CA LYS A 43 -12.05 13.27 3.96
C LYS A 43 -12.38 13.43 2.48
N SER A 44 -12.10 14.61 1.92
CA SER A 44 -12.29 14.94 0.51
C SER A 44 -11.04 14.71 -0.35
N SER A 45 -10.02 14.00 0.15
CA SER A 45 -8.82 13.68 -0.63
C SER A 45 -9.18 12.81 -1.83
N LYS A 46 -8.75 13.20 -3.03
CA LYS A 46 -9.10 12.58 -4.31
C LYS A 46 -7.91 12.11 -5.13
N VAL A 47 -6.71 12.59 -4.83
CA VAL A 47 -5.49 12.21 -5.55
C VAL A 47 -4.50 11.51 -4.63
N LEU A 48 -4.18 10.25 -4.93
CA LEU A 48 -3.14 9.48 -4.26
C LEU A 48 -1.86 9.45 -5.09
N ALA A 49 -0.74 9.81 -4.47
CA ALA A 49 0.60 9.54 -4.99
C ALA A 49 1.31 8.48 -4.14
N HIS A 50 1.82 7.44 -4.78
CA HIS A 50 2.57 6.36 -4.13
C HIS A 50 3.96 6.24 -4.75
N ILE A 51 4.99 6.39 -3.91
CA ILE A 51 6.38 6.19 -4.27
C ILE A 51 6.82 4.83 -3.74
N GLY A 52 7.21 3.93 -4.64
CA GLY A 52 7.45 2.52 -4.35
C GLY A 52 6.46 1.61 -5.09
N ALA A 53 6.89 0.39 -5.41
CA ALA A 53 6.08 -0.57 -6.17
C ALA A 53 6.29 -2.02 -5.70
N ARG A 54 6.72 -2.20 -4.44
CA ARG A 54 7.08 -3.50 -3.85
C ARG A 54 6.61 -3.59 -2.40
N GLY A 55 6.63 -4.81 -1.86
CA GLY A 55 6.26 -5.09 -0.46
C GLY A 55 4.89 -4.55 -0.11
N THR A 56 4.85 -3.60 0.84
CA THR A 56 3.63 -3.00 1.38
C THR A 56 2.86 -2.15 0.37
N ALA A 57 3.46 -1.74 -0.76
CA ALA A 57 2.87 -0.83 -1.73
C ALA A 57 1.47 -1.28 -2.21
N TYR A 58 1.30 -2.56 -2.46
CA TYR A 58 0.02 -3.11 -2.92
C TYR A 58 -1.10 -2.86 -1.90
N TRP A 59 -0.84 -3.17 -0.63
CA TRP A 59 -1.83 -3.01 0.44
C TRP A 59 -2.03 -1.55 0.83
N ASN A 60 -1.01 -0.71 0.74
CA ASN A 60 -1.17 0.75 0.89
C ASN A 60 -2.21 1.28 -0.10
N VAL A 61 -1.99 1.07 -1.41
CA VAL A 61 -2.87 1.61 -2.45
C VAL A 61 -4.27 1.02 -2.31
N ARG A 62 -4.41 -0.32 -2.19
CA ARG A 62 -5.70 -0.98 -2.13
C ARG A 62 -6.55 -0.55 -0.93
N LEU A 63 -5.94 -0.43 0.26
CA LEU A 63 -6.67 -0.06 1.47
C LEU A 63 -6.97 1.43 1.53
N LEU A 64 -6.05 2.29 1.08
CA LEU A 64 -6.32 3.73 0.98
C LEU A 64 -7.45 3.97 -0.02
N ASP A 65 -7.39 3.33 -1.18
CA ASP A 65 -8.42 3.49 -2.20
C ASP A 65 -9.80 3.01 -1.74
N HIS A 66 -9.85 1.91 -0.99
CA HIS A 66 -11.10 1.47 -0.37
C HIS A 66 -11.70 2.50 0.60
N LEU A 67 -10.87 3.30 1.28
CA LEU A 67 -11.33 4.28 2.26
C LEU A 67 -11.68 5.64 1.65
N PHE A 68 -10.99 6.06 0.60
CA PHE A 68 -11.10 7.40 0.03
C PHE A 68 -11.77 7.43 -1.35
N ASP A 69 -11.83 6.30 -2.04
CA ASP A 69 -12.27 6.17 -3.43
C ASP A 69 -11.66 7.27 -4.31
N PHE A 70 -10.35 7.15 -4.55
CA PHE A 70 -9.60 8.18 -5.26
C PHE A 70 -10.05 8.29 -6.72
N ASP A 71 -10.11 9.53 -7.19
CA ASP A 71 -10.39 9.84 -8.60
C ASP A 71 -9.12 9.60 -9.45
N GLU A 72 -7.94 9.76 -8.83
CA GLU A 72 -6.65 9.54 -9.48
C GLU A 72 -5.65 8.84 -8.55
N ILE A 73 -5.01 7.79 -9.05
CA ILE A 73 -3.92 7.07 -8.37
C ILE A 73 -2.67 7.13 -9.24
N ARG A 74 -1.59 7.68 -8.71
CA ARG A 74 -0.27 7.78 -9.35
C ARG A 74 0.72 6.90 -8.61
N VAL A 75 1.48 6.11 -9.35
CA VAL A 75 2.54 5.26 -8.79
C VAL A 75 3.87 5.52 -9.49
N HIS A 76 4.94 5.61 -8.71
CA HIS A 76 6.30 5.75 -9.24
C HIS A 76 7.24 4.76 -8.56
N SER A 77 8.13 4.14 -9.35
CA SER A 77 9.32 3.49 -8.82
C SER A 77 10.47 3.66 -9.81
N ARG A 78 11.71 3.48 -9.34
CA ARG A 78 12.93 3.67 -10.15
C ARG A 78 12.97 2.79 -11.41
N ARG A 79 12.45 1.58 -11.32
CA ARG A 79 12.52 0.56 -12.36
C ARG A 79 11.19 0.54 -13.14
N PRO A 80 11.17 0.89 -14.44
CA PRO A 80 9.96 0.92 -15.25
C PRO A 80 9.20 -0.40 -15.21
N GLU A 81 9.91 -1.52 -15.32
CA GLU A 81 9.31 -2.86 -15.34
C GLU A 81 8.53 -3.17 -14.05
N SER A 82 9.03 -2.76 -12.88
CA SER A 82 8.29 -2.96 -11.63
C SER A 82 7.16 -1.97 -11.46
N ARG A 83 7.33 -0.72 -11.89
CA ARG A 83 6.29 0.31 -11.81
C ARG A 83 5.09 -0.06 -12.69
N ASP A 84 5.35 -0.42 -13.93
CA ASP A 84 4.33 -0.64 -14.95
C ASP A 84 3.56 -1.93 -14.64
N ALA A 85 4.26 -3.01 -14.24
CA ALA A 85 3.62 -4.24 -13.78
C ALA A 85 2.77 -4.03 -12.52
N PHE A 86 3.24 -3.22 -11.56
CA PHE A 86 2.51 -2.91 -10.34
C PHE A 86 1.23 -2.10 -10.62
N ALA A 87 1.33 -1.06 -11.47
CA ALA A 87 0.20 -0.26 -11.91
C ALA A 87 -0.84 -1.12 -12.64
N ALA A 88 -0.41 -1.97 -13.57
CA ALA A 88 -1.30 -2.87 -14.31
C ALA A 88 -2.04 -3.84 -13.38
N LYS A 89 -1.33 -4.43 -12.41
CA LYS A 89 -1.94 -5.32 -11.40
C LYS A 89 -3.01 -4.60 -10.58
N LEU A 90 -2.68 -3.43 -10.03
CA LEU A 90 -3.63 -2.66 -9.22
C LEU A 90 -4.82 -2.20 -10.06
N ALA A 91 -4.60 -1.76 -11.30
CA ALA A 91 -5.69 -1.32 -12.17
C ALA A 91 -6.68 -2.47 -12.44
N ALA A 92 -6.18 -3.68 -12.68
CA ALA A 92 -7.03 -4.86 -12.84
C ALA A 92 -7.80 -5.21 -11.55
N ASP A 93 -7.13 -5.16 -10.39
CA ASP A 93 -7.71 -5.54 -9.10
C ASP A 93 -8.72 -4.51 -8.57
N LEU A 94 -8.52 -3.22 -8.86
CA LEU A 94 -9.39 -2.12 -8.42
C LEU A 94 -10.50 -1.80 -9.44
N GLY A 95 -10.35 -2.24 -10.68
CA GLY A 95 -11.28 -1.91 -11.76
C GLY A 95 -11.24 -0.44 -12.20
N LYS A 96 -10.14 0.27 -11.94
CA LYS A 96 -9.93 1.68 -12.34
C LYS A 96 -8.48 2.01 -12.68
N PRO A 97 -8.21 3.08 -13.44
CA PRO A 97 -6.85 3.41 -13.89
C PRO A 97 -5.89 3.68 -12.74
N VAL A 98 -4.67 3.14 -12.85
CA VAL A 98 -3.54 3.46 -11.98
C VAL A 98 -2.39 3.94 -12.87
N LEU A 99 -1.97 5.19 -12.68
CA LEU A 99 -1.04 5.88 -13.57
C LEU A 99 0.41 5.58 -13.15
N ALA A 100 1.13 4.86 -13.99
CA ALA A 100 2.56 4.65 -13.84
C ALA A 100 3.35 5.89 -14.31
N VAL A 101 3.93 6.63 -13.38
CA VAL A 101 4.59 7.92 -13.67
C VAL A 101 6.11 7.77 -13.72
N ALA A 102 6.76 8.34 -14.74
CA ALA A 102 8.20 8.24 -14.94
C ALA A 102 9.04 9.07 -13.97
N ASN A 103 8.49 10.18 -13.46
CA ASN A 103 9.19 11.11 -12.60
C ASN A 103 8.51 11.16 -11.22
N TRP A 104 9.31 11.07 -10.15
CA TRP A 104 8.78 11.07 -8.79
C TRP A 104 8.14 12.41 -8.41
N LYS A 105 8.67 13.53 -8.93
CA LYS A 105 8.18 14.88 -8.64
C LYS A 105 6.79 15.09 -9.23
N SER A 106 6.59 14.72 -10.50
CA SER A 106 5.26 14.76 -11.12
C SER A 106 4.26 13.77 -10.50
N CYS A 107 4.75 12.70 -9.85
CA CYS A 107 3.88 11.79 -9.10
C CYS A 107 3.26 12.51 -7.88
N VAL A 108 4.07 13.23 -7.10
CA VAL A 108 3.64 13.84 -5.82
C VAL A 108 3.02 15.23 -5.96
N GLU A 109 3.36 15.98 -7.02
CA GLU A 109 2.84 17.33 -7.22
C GLU A 109 1.30 17.34 -7.36
N GLY A 110 0.64 18.09 -6.48
CA GLY A 110 -0.82 18.20 -6.45
C GLY A 110 -1.55 16.97 -5.88
N ALA A 111 -0.84 16.00 -5.31
CA ALA A 111 -1.49 14.89 -4.62
C ALA A 111 -2.02 15.32 -3.24
N ASP A 112 -3.19 14.80 -2.86
CA ASP A 112 -3.77 15.05 -1.54
C ASP A 112 -3.14 14.16 -0.47
N ILE A 113 -2.79 12.94 -0.84
CA ILE A 113 -2.13 11.95 0.02
C ILE A 113 -0.89 11.45 -0.71
N VAL A 114 0.25 11.49 -0.02
CA VAL A 114 1.52 10.94 -0.50
C VAL A 114 1.94 9.81 0.42
N VAL A 115 2.24 8.65 -0.17
CA VAL A 115 2.86 7.53 0.54
C VAL A 115 4.26 7.30 -0.03
N GLU A 116 5.25 7.30 0.85
CA GLU A 116 6.64 6.95 0.54
C GLU A 116 6.94 5.55 1.10
N ALA A 117 7.24 4.61 0.21
CA ALA A 117 7.57 3.22 0.52
C ALA A 117 8.53 2.65 -0.52
N SER A 118 9.61 3.37 -0.82
CA SER A 118 10.58 3.01 -1.88
C SER A 118 11.65 2.01 -1.48
N ARG A 119 11.75 1.68 -0.19
CA ARG A 119 12.73 0.72 0.35
C ARG A 119 12.33 -0.73 0.12
#